data_AF-F9Q700-F1
#
_entry.id   AF-F9Q700-F1
#
_cell.length_a   1.000
_cell.length_b   1.000
_cell.length_c   1.000
_cell.angle_alpha   90.00
_cell.angle_beta   90.00
_cell.angle_gamma   90.00
#
_symmetry.space_group_name_H-M   'P 1'
#
loop_
_entity.id
_entity.type
_entity.pdbx_description
1 polymer ?
#
loop_
_entity_poly.entity_id
_entity_poly.type
_entity_poly.pdbx_seq_one_letter_code
_entity_poly.pdbx_strand_id
1 'polypeptide(L)'
;MIFTLLLYVYVGKIISVGVLPKGMVANIALPYLLSGLAIYALRSICAQTRWNLFFKYYPYLAIAPLVLLWLAIERRIGAYAWTEQRIYLVALAFAITIAYGILMLPKIRQYRLISGVVMSAVFAMTWLVNPQEIAYQSQSARFQELLHKLDLADEQGKIRNDINLVDRLETMNANEREDWIELEHVTDYVVFNTISINYSSTEWDKHMEQLVQTYGEKIKDLNSMSIYEDEIRLNGEAIGTENNRYHKNFKQSAQPIDIENYRTLIHTTTHRFYQAEPDDTAKEPHHLCFLEEQDKYCIDINAHIKQRFQQHHVDNMQIQSDSVLQMLKEDLLKIQGDDFVIYLSELGISFDPKTGYTYNFAFGDFILQK
;
A
#
# COMPACT_ATOMS: atom_id res chain seq x y z
N MET A 1 -37.06 -19.10 -12.20
CA MET A 1 -37.69 -19.65 -10.97
C MET A 1 -36.67 -20.26 -10.02
N ILE A 2 -35.87 -21.25 -10.43
CA ILE A 2 -34.80 -21.85 -9.58
C ILE A 2 -33.85 -20.78 -9.04
N PHE A 3 -33.37 -19.88 -9.90
CA PHE A 3 -32.47 -18.79 -9.51
C PHE A 3 -33.12 -17.80 -8.51
N THR A 4 -34.42 -17.51 -8.66
CA THR A 4 -35.19 -16.70 -7.71
C THR A 4 -35.30 -17.39 -6.35
N LEU A 5 -35.54 -18.70 -6.33
CA LEU A 5 -35.62 -19.47 -5.09
C LEU A 5 -34.27 -19.46 -4.34
N LEU A 6 -33.17 -19.69 -5.05
CA LEU A 6 -31.81 -19.61 -4.49
C LEU A 6 -31.49 -18.23 -3.94
N LEU A 7 -31.85 -17.16 -4.66
CA LEU A 7 -31.64 -15.79 -4.21
C LEU A 7 -32.43 -15.46 -2.94
N TYR A 8 -33.68 -15.91 -2.83
CA TYR A 8 -34.49 -15.67 -1.63
C TYR A 8 -34.03 -16.50 -0.42
N VAL A 9 -33.51 -17.71 -0.63
CA VAL A 9 -32.81 -18.47 0.43
C VAL A 9 -31.58 -17.69 0.92
N TYR A 10 -30.82 -17.12 0.00
CA TYR A 10 -29.65 -16.28 0.33
C TYR A 10 -30.04 -14.99 1.07
N VAL A 11 -31.13 -14.31 0.66
CA VAL A 11 -31.68 -13.16 1.39
C VAL A 11 -32.08 -13.56 2.81
N GLY A 12 -32.75 -14.70 2.99
CA GLY A 12 -33.09 -15.22 4.31
C GLY A 12 -31.87 -15.49 5.19
N LYS A 13 -30.78 -16.01 4.61
CA LYS A 13 -29.50 -16.18 5.30
C LYS A 13 -28.92 -14.83 5.74
N ILE A 14 -28.94 -13.81 4.88
CA ILE A 14 -28.44 -12.47 5.22
C ILE A 14 -29.24 -11.86 6.37
N ILE A 15 -30.57 -11.97 6.35
CA ILE A 15 -31.44 -11.45 7.40
C ILE A 15 -31.16 -12.15 8.74
N SER A 16 -30.95 -13.47 8.72
CA SER A 16 -30.66 -14.26 9.93
C SER A 16 -29.29 -13.96 10.53
N VAL A 17 -28.27 -13.77 9.69
CA VAL A 17 -26.89 -13.49 10.13
C VAL A 17 -26.68 -12.02 10.47
N GLY A 18 -27.45 -11.10 9.87
CA GLY A 18 -27.32 -9.65 10.08
C GLY A 18 -26.05 -9.03 9.50
N VAL A 19 -25.16 -9.83 8.89
CA VAL A 19 -23.90 -9.38 8.30
C VAL A 19 -23.97 -9.49 6.79
N LEU A 20 -23.73 -8.37 6.10
CA LEU A 20 -23.65 -8.34 4.64
C LEU A 20 -22.28 -8.93 4.19
N PRO A 21 -22.24 -10.02 3.42
CA PRO A 21 -20.99 -10.61 2.97
C PRO A 21 -20.25 -9.65 2.03
N LYS A 22 -18.98 -9.37 2.34
CA LYS A 22 -18.15 -8.38 1.64
C LYS A 22 -18.03 -8.75 0.15
N GLY A 23 -18.39 -7.81 -0.73
CA GLY A 23 -18.16 -7.91 -2.19
C GLY A 23 -19.01 -8.93 -2.97
N MET A 24 -19.68 -9.89 -2.33
CA MET A 24 -20.45 -10.92 -3.03
C MET A 24 -21.87 -10.51 -3.41
N VAL A 25 -22.50 -9.61 -2.63
CA VAL A 25 -23.93 -9.31 -2.80
C VAL A 25 -24.24 -8.68 -4.17
N ALA A 26 -23.44 -7.71 -4.61
CA ALA A 26 -23.62 -7.08 -5.93
C ALA A 26 -23.41 -8.08 -7.08
N ASN A 27 -22.46 -9.01 -6.95
CA ASN A 27 -22.17 -10.04 -7.95
C ASN A 27 -23.31 -11.05 -8.13
N ILE A 28 -24.19 -11.20 -7.13
CA ILE A 28 -25.36 -12.09 -7.20
C ILE A 28 -26.61 -11.30 -7.60
N ALA A 29 -26.81 -10.10 -7.03
CA ALA A 29 -27.98 -9.28 -7.29
C ALA A 29 -28.02 -8.72 -8.72
N LEU A 30 -26.88 -8.27 -9.27
CA LEU A 30 -26.84 -7.68 -10.61
C LEU A 30 -27.19 -8.66 -11.73
N PRO A 31 -26.58 -9.87 -11.83
CA PRO A 31 -26.97 -10.83 -12.85
C PRO A 31 -28.44 -11.25 -12.73
N TYR A 32 -28.98 -11.33 -11.51
CA TYR A 32 -30.41 -11.61 -11.30
C TYR A 32 -31.31 -10.54 -11.90
N LEU A 33 -31.03 -9.26 -11.61
CA LEU A 33 -31.82 -8.14 -12.10
C LEU A 33 -31.69 -7.98 -13.62
N LEU A 34 -30.49 -8.15 -14.17
CA LEU A 34 -30.25 -8.02 -15.61
C LEU A 34 -30.85 -9.18 -16.41
N SER A 35 -30.59 -10.43 -15.99
CA SER A 35 -31.23 -11.61 -16.63
C SER A 35 -32.75 -11.55 -16.51
N GLY A 36 -33.24 -11.02 -15.39
CA GLY A 36 -34.62 -10.66 -15.16
C GLY A 36 -35.25 -9.78 -16.21
N LEU A 37 -34.65 -8.61 -16.41
CA LEU A 37 -35.07 -7.65 -17.42
C LEU A 37 -34.97 -8.24 -18.84
N ALA A 38 -33.90 -8.98 -19.15
CA ALA A 38 -33.71 -9.61 -20.45
C ALA A 38 -34.79 -10.67 -20.75
N ILE A 39 -35.06 -11.58 -19.80
CA ILE A 39 -36.11 -12.61 -19.95
C ILE A 39 -37.49 -11.97 -20.03
N TYR A 40 -37.74 -10.90 -19.26
CA TYR A 40 -38.99 -10.16 -19.32
C TYR A 40 -39.18 -9.48 -20.68
N ALA A 41 -38.12 -8.90 -21.26
CA ALA A 41 -38.12 -8.30 -22.59
C ALA A 41 -38.33 -9.36 -23.69
N LEU A 42 -37.62 -10.49 -23.63
CA LEU A 42 -37.78 -11.63 -24.54
C LEU A 42 -39.21 -12.17 -24.54
N ARG A 43 -39.84 -12.30 -23.37
CA ARG A 43 -41.25 -12.69 -23.27
C ARG A 43 -42.20 -11.66 -23.89
N SER A 44 -41.87 -10.36 -23.82
CA SER A 44 -42.68 -9.35 -24.50
C SER A 44 -42.64 -9.49 -26.03
N ILE A 45 -41.62 -10.14 -26.58
CA ILE A 45 -41.45 -10.40 -28.01
C ILE A 45 -42.03 -11.78 -28.38
N CYS A 46 -41.92 -12.78 -27.49
CA CYS A 46 -42.46 -14.13 -27.71
C CYS A 46 -43.89 -14.29 -27.18
N ALA A 47 -44.85 -14.49 -28.08
CA ALA A 47 -46.29 -14.60 -27.78
C ALA A 47 -46.74 -15.85 -26.97
N GLN A 48 -45.85 -16.64 -26.38
CA GLN A 48 -46.24 -17.87 -25.67
C GLN A 48 -46.73 -17.60 -24.24
N THR A 49 -47.88 -18.19 -23.92
CA THR A 49 -48.69 -17.97 -22.69
C THR A 49 -48.17 -18.71 -21.45
N ARG A 50 -47.06 -19.43 -21.54
CA ARG A 50 -46.52 -20.21 -20.42
C ARG A 50 -45.96 -19.28 -19.33
N TRP A 51 -46.25 -19.61 -18.06
CA TRP A 51 -45.73 -18.92 -16.86
C TRP A 51 -46.27 -17.51 -16.56
N ASN A 52 -47.48 -17.18 -17.05
CA ASN A 52 -48.13 -15.87 -16.81
C ASN A 52 -48.14 -15.42 -15.33
N LEU A 53 -48.34 -16.36 -14.39
CA LEU A 53 -48.38 -16.05 -12.96
C LEU A 53 -47.03 -15.56 -12.44
N PHE A 54 -45.93 -16.24 -12.81
CA PHE A 54 -44.58 -15.87 -12.37
C PHE A 54 -44.22 -14.45 -12.83
N PHE A 55 -44.45 -14.14 -14.11
CA PHE A 55 -44.10 -12.84 -14.65
C PHE A 55 -45.00 -11.70 -14.18
N LYS A 56 -46.22 -11.99 -13.70
CA LYS A 56 -47.08 -10.99 -13.05
C LYS A 56 -46.47 -10.50 -11.73
N TYR A 57 -45.87 -11.42 -10.96
CA TYR A 57 -45.25 -11.11 -9.67
C TYR A 57 -43.75 -10.82 -9.78
N TYR A 58 -43.12 -11.13 -10.90
CA TYR A 58 -41.68 -10.98 -11.12
C TYR A 58 -41.13 -9.57 -10.83
N PRO A 59 -41.76 -8.46 -11.27
CA PRO A 59 -41.29 -7.12 -10.93
C PRO A 59 -41.24 -6.88 -9.42
N TYR A 60 -42.24 -7.35 -8.67
CA TYR A 60 -42.29 -7.22 -7.21
C TYR A 60 -41.22 -8.07 -6.51
N LEU A 61 -40.91 -9.24 -7.07
CA LEU A 61 -39.83 -10.10 -6.55
C LEU A 61 -38.43 -9.45 -6.70
N ALA A 62 -38.30 -8.41 -7.53
CA ALA A 62 -37.05 -7.67 -7.70
C ALA A 62 -36.78 -6.62 -6.60
N ILE A 63 -37.76 -6.31 -5.73
CA ILE A 63 -37.59 -5.33 -4.64
C ILE A 63 -36.48 -5.77 -3.68
N ALA A 64 -36.53 -7.02 -3.22
CA ALA A 64 -35.52 -7.57 -2.31
C ALA A 64 -34.08 -7.48 -2.87
N PRO A 65 -33.78 -7.96 -4.10
CA PRO A 65 -32.45 -7.80 -4.67
C PRO A 65 -32.06 -6.35 -5.00
N LEU A 66 -33.01 -5.44 -5.28
CA LEU A 66 -32.72 -4.01 -5.43
C LEU A 66 -32.26 -3.38 -4.12
N VAL A 67 -32.93 -3.67 -3.00
CA VAL A 67 -32.53 -3.20 -1.67
C VAL A 67 -31.14 -3.73 -1.31
N LEU A 68 -30.89 -5.02 -1.55
CA LEU A 68 -29.57 -5.61 -1.33
C LEU A 68 -28.47 -4.98 -2.19
N LEU A 69 -28.78 -4.63 -3.44
CA LEU A 69 -27.85 -3.96 -4.33
C LEU A 69 -27.45 -2.58 -3.79
N TRP A 70 -28.42 -1.77 -3.36
CA TRP A 70 -28.16 -0.43 -2.79
C TRP A 70 -27.36 -0.50 -1.48
N LEU A 71 -27.70 -1.42 -0.57
CA LEU A 71 -26.94 -1.65 0.66
C LEU A 71 -25.49 -2.09 0.39
N ALA A 72 -25.28 -2.92 -0.62
CA ALA A 72 -23.94 -3.37 -1.01
C ALA A 72 -23.10 -2.23 -1.61
N ILE A 73 -23.73 -1.33 -2.37
CA ILE A 73 -23.11 -0.15 -2.96
C ILE A 73 -22.69 0.85 -1.87
N GLU A 74 -23.59 1.20 -0.96
CA GLU A 74 -23.34 2.15 0.13
C GLU A 74 -22.18 1.70 1.02
N ARG A 75 -22.18 0.44 1.45
CA ARG A 75 -21.08 -0.17 2.21
C ARG A 75 -19.73 -0.08 1.49
N ARG A 76 -19.71 -0.23 0.15
CA ARG A 76 -18.48 -0.19 -0.63
C ARG A 76 -17.96 1.22 -0.86
N ILE A 77 -18.84 2.18 -1.09
CA ILE A 77 -18.45 3.58 -1.28
C ILE A 77 -17.94 4.15 0.04
N GLY A 78 -18.62 3.86 1.15
CA GLY A 78 -18.22 4.33 2.48
C GLY A 78 -16.88 3.77 2.96
N ALA A 79 -16.53 2.53 2.59
CA ALA A 79 -15.28 1.90 3.04
C ALA A 79 -14.06 2.24 2.16
N TYR A 80 -14.26 2.56 0.88
CA TYR A 80 -13.16 2.58 -0.09
C TYR A 80 -13.18 3.81 -1.02
N ALA A 81 -13.99 4.83 -0.74
CA ALA A 81 -14.24 6.05 -1.53
C ALA A 81 -14.82 5.82 -2.94
N TRP A 82 -14.98 6.87 -3.74
CA TRP A 82 -15.45 6.75 -5.12
C TRP A 82 -14.33 6.27 -6.04
N THR A 83 -14.65 5.32 -6.91
CA THR A 83 -13.79 4.88 -8.02
C THR A 83 -14.61 4.84 -9.29
N GLU A 84 -13.95 4.89 -10.45
CA GLU A 84 -14.64 4.85 -11.75
C GLU A 84 -15.63 3.68 -11.82
N GLN A 85 -15.19 2.46 -11.48
CA GLN A 85 -16.01 1.25 -11.50
C GLN A 85 -17.25 1.35 -10.61
N ARG A 86 -17.16 2.04 -9.46
CA ARG A 86 -18.30 2.22 -8.54
C ARG A 86 -19.28 3.26 -9.04
N ILE A 87 -18.80 4.29 -9.74
CA ILE A 87 -19.69 5.25 -10.41
C ILE A 87 -20.48 4.55 -11.51
N TYR A 88 -19.82 3.69 -12.31
CA TYR A 88 -20.50 2.85 -13.29
C TYR A 88 -21.57 1.96 -12.66
N LEU A 89 -21.23 1.32 -11.54
CA LEU A 89 -22.13 0.46 -10.76
C LEU A 89 -23.36 1.21 -10.23
N VAL A 90 -23.17 2.43 -9.69
CA VAL A 90 -24.24 3.26 -9.12
C VAL A 90 -25.23 3.69 -10.20
N ALA A 91 -24.76 4.21 -11.34
CA ALA A 91 -25.69 4.65 -12.36
C ALA A 91 -26.36 3.47 -13.09
N LEU A 92 -25.71 2.30 -13.18
CA LEU A 92 -26.39 1.05 -13.57
C LEU A 92 -27.49 0.67 -12.58
N ALA A 93 -27.22 0.74 -11.27
CA ALA A 93 -28.22 0.45 -10.24
C ALA A 93 -29.41 1.43 -10.30
N PHE A 94 -29.18 2.72 -10.56
CA PHE A 94 -30.24 3.69 -10.82
C PHE A 94 -31.08 3.32 -12.05
N ALA A 95 -30.44 3.01 -13.18
CA ALA A 95 -31.14 2.62 -14.41
C ALA A 95 -32.01 1.37 -14.20
N ILE A 96 -31.49 0.36 -13.51
CA ILE A 96 -32.22 -0.87 -13.16
C ILE A 96 -33.39 -0.54 -12.23
N THR A 97 -33.18 0.31 -11.22
CA THR A 97 -34.24 0.73 -10.27
C THR A 97 -35.40 1.41 -11.00
N ILE A 98 -35.09 2.34 -11.91
CA ILE A 98 -36.10 3.05 -12.72
C ILE A 98 -36.82 2.06 -13.65
N ALA A 99 -36.10 1.16 -14.31
CA ALA A 99 -36.69 0.15 -15.21
C ALA A 99 -37.66 -0.77 -14.46
N TYR A 100 -37.29 -1.26 -13.28
CA TYR A 100 -38.18 -2.09 -12.45
C TYR A 100 -39.35 -1.28 -11.86
N GLY A 101 -39.15 0.00 -11.52
CA GLY A 101 -40.24 0.90 -11.12
C GLY A 101 -41.31 1.06 -12.21
N ILE A 102 -40.89 1.22 -13.47
CA ILE A 102 -41.79 1.25 -14.63
C ILE A 102 -42.53 -0.08 -14.80
N LEU A 103 -41.85 -1.21 -14.60
CA LEU A 103 -42.46 -2.54 -14.70
C LEU A 103 -43.50 -2.83 -13.61
N MET A 104 -43.33 -2.28 -12.41
CA MET A 104 -44.30 -2.41 -11.31
C MET A 104 -45.57 -1.59 -11.54
N LEU A 105 -45.50 -0.49 -12.31
CA LEU A 105 -46.62 0.41 -12.56
C LEU A 105 -47.37 0.04 -13.85
N PRO A 106 -48.53 -0.65 -13.77
CA PRO A 106 -49.21 -1.17 -14.96
C PRO A 106 -49.66 -0.09 -15.96
N LYS A 107 -49.87 1.16 -15.50
CA LYS A 107 -50.26 2.29 -16.36
C LYS A 107 -49.13 2.83 -17.25
N ILE A 108 -47.87 2.66 -16.83
CA ILE A 108 -46.67 3.21 -17.48
C ILE A 108 -45.85 2.08 -18.13
N ARG A 109 -46.34 0.83 -18.06
CA ARG A 109 -45.66 -0.37 -18.54
C ARG A 109 -45.61 -0.43 -20.06
N GLN A 110 -44.77 0.43 -20.65
CA GLN A 110 -44.50 0.51 -22.08
C GLN A 110 -43.03 0.21 -22.32
N TYR A 111 -42.76 -0.75 -23.21
CA TYR A 111 -41.40 -1.15 -23.57
C TYR A 111 -40.57 0.02 -24.15
N ARG A 112 -41.23 0.98 -24.80
CA ARG A 112 -40.62 2.22 -25.32
C ARG A 112 -40.00 3.06 -24.20
N LEU A 113 -40.64 3.12 -23.03
CA LEU A 113 -40.14 3.88 -21.88
C LEU A 113 -38.93 3.20 -21.25
N ILE A 114 -38.93 1.85 -21.15
CA ILE A 114 -37.76 1.09 -20.66
C ILE A 114 -36.57 1.28 -21.60
N SER A 115 -36.80 1.19 -22.92
CA SER A 115 -35.76 1.49 -23.92
C SER A 115 -35.27 2.93 -23.82
N GLY A 116 -36.16 3.88 -23.55
CA GLY A 116 -35.80 5.28 -23.30
C GLY A 116 -34.90 5.43 -22.09
N VAL A 117 -35.22 4.79 -20.96
CA VAL A 117 -34.39 4.80 -19.74
C VAL A 117 -33.01 4.21 -19.99
N VAL A 118 -32.92 3.07 -20.68
CA VAL A 118 -31.63 2.45 -21.02
C VAL A 118 -30.81 3.37 -21.92
N MET A 119 -31.44 3.96 -22.95
CA MET A 119 -30.76 4.85 -23.88
C MET A 119 -30.31 6.16 -23.20
N SER A 120 -31.13 6.72 -22.31
CA SER A 120 -30.77 7.87 -21.46
C SER A 120 -29.65 7.54 -20.48
N ALA A 121 -29.64 6.33 -19.90
CA ALA A 121 -28.57 5.90 -19.01
C ALA A 121 -27.23 5.75 -19.76
N VAL A 122 -27.25 5.12 -20.94
CA VAL A 122 -26.07 5.03 -21.82
C VAL A 122 -25.61 6.43 -22.23
N PHE A 123 -26.52 7.29 -22.67
CA PHE A 123 -26.21 8.68 -23.03
C PHE A 123 -25.60 9.46 -21.86
N ALA A 124 -26.20 9.40 -20.67
CA ALA A 124 -25.69 10.07 -19.49
C ALA A 124 -24.28 9.56 -19.12
N MET A 125 -24.04 8.25 -19.20
CA MET A 125 -22.74 7.66 -18.88
C MET A 125 -21.65 7.94 -19.91
N THR A 126 -22.03 8.18 -21.16
CA THR A 126 -21.07 8.41 -22.24
C THR A 126 -20.77 9.88 -22.46
N TRP A 127 -21.72 10.77 -22.16
CA TRP A 127 -21.61 12.19 -22.49
C TRP A 127 -21.77 13.15 -21.30
N LEU A 128 -22.53 12.76 -20.27
CA LEU A 128 -22.90 13.69 -19.19
C LEU A 128 -22.05 13.53 -17.93
N VAL A 129 -21.63 12.29 -17.66
CA VAL A 129 -20.80 11.95 -16.52
C VAL A 129 -19.38 11.69 -17.02
N ASN A 130 -18.39 12.27 -16.35
CA ASN A 130 -17.00 11.86 -16.49
C ASN A 130 -16.60 11.12 -15.19
N PRO A 131 -16.73 9.79 -15.15
CA PRO A 131 -16.42 9.01 -13.95
C PRO A 131 -14.96 9.15 -13.51
N GLN A 132 -14.06 9.38 -14.47
CA GLN A 132 -12.62 9.52 -14.20
C GLN A 132 -12.36 10.78 -13.38
N GLU A 133 -12.97 11.90 -13.78
CA GLU A 133 -12.85 13.18 -13.09
C GLU A 133 -13.44 13.12 -11.67
N ILE A 134 -14.63 12.53 -11.51
CA ILE A 134 -15.28 12.41 -10.20
C ILE A 134 -14.46 11.51 -9.26
N ALA A 135 -13.95 10.40 -9.78
CA ALA A 135 -13.10 9.51 -8.99
C ALA A 135 -11.79 10.21 -8.61
N TYR A 136 -11.15 10.91 -9.54
CA TYR A 136 -9.96 11.70 -9.28
C TYR A 136 -10.20 12.75 -8.19
N GLN A 137 -11.25 13.57 -8.31
CA GLN A 137 -11.59 14.58 -7.30
C GLN A 137 -11.84 13.97 -5.91
N SER A 138 -12.56 12.85 -5.84
CA SER A 138 -12.80 12.16 -4.57
C SER A 138 -11.51 11.60 -3.95
N GLN A 139 -10.60 11.06 -4.77
CA GLN A 139 -9.35 10.47 -4.30
C GLN A 139 -8.34 11.56 -3.93
N SER A 140 -8.26 12.66 -4.69
CA SER A 140 -7.45 13.83 -4.33
C SER A 140 -7.92 14.51 -3.04
N ALA A 141 -9.23 14.57 -2.78
CA ALA A 141 -9.75 15.07 -1.51
C ALA A 141 -9.33 14.18 -0.33
N ARG A 142 -9.40 12.85 -0.50
CA ARG A 142 -8.96 11.88 0.51
C ARG A 142 -7.46 11.92 0.72
N PHE A 143 -6.68 12.09 -0.35
CA PHE A 143 -5.25 12.29 -0.30
C PHE A 143 -4.89 13.49 0.59
N GLN A 144 -5.53 14.63 0.35
CA GLN A 144 -5.35 15.83 1.16
C GLN A 144 -5.78 15.64 2.63
N GLU A 145 -6.89 14.94 2.88
CA GLU A 145 -7.32 14.61 4.24
C GLU A 145 -6.29 13.77 4.99
N LEU A 146 -5.72 12.75 4.33
CA LEU A 146 -4.66 11.91 4.89
C LEU A 146 -3.36 12.68 5.12
N LEU A 147 -2.97 13.55 4.17
CA LEU A 147 -1.82 14.43 4.36
C LEU A 147 -2.00 15.33 5.58
N HIS A 148 -3.18 15.91 5.80
CA HIS A 148 -3.44 16.70 7.01
C HIS A 148 -3.49 15.84 8.27
N LYS A 149 -4.11 14.66 8.21
CA LYS A 149 -4.23 13.74 9.35
C LYS A 149 -2.87 13.25 9.85
N LEU A 150 -1.94 13.01 8.93
CA LEU A 150 -0.57 12.54 9.22
C LEU A 150 0.42 13.70 9.47
N ASP A 151 -0.06 14.94 9.46
CA ASP A 151 0.73 16.17 9.59
C ASP A 151 1.84 16.25 8.52
N LEU A 152 1.48 15.98 7.26
CA LEU A 152 2.34 16.01 6.09
C LEU A 152 2.11 17.23 5.18
N ALA A 153 0.98 17.91 5.31
CA ALA A 153 0.62 19.07 4.50
C ALA A 153 1.01 20.42 5.15
N ASP A 154 1.38 21.40 4.33
CA ASP A 154 1.56 22.80 4.71
C ASP A 154 0.22 23.58 4.65
N GLU A 155 0.26 24.88 4.96
CA GLU A 155 -0.93 25.74 4.90
C GLU A 155 -1.50 25.91 3.49
N GLN A 156 -0.72 25.59 2.45
CA GLN A 156 -1.11 25.63 1.05
C GLN A 156 -1.63 24.27 0.54
N GLY A 157 -1.64 23.22 1.39
CA GLY A 157 -2.02 21.86 1.01
C GLY A 157 -0.96 21.12 0.20
N LYS A 158 0.30 21.60 0.18
CA LYS A 158 1.44 20.88 -0.40
C LYS A 158 2.13 20.06 0.68
N ILE A 159 2.82 19.01 0.26
CA ILE A 159 3.60 18.18 1.16
C ILE A 159 4.77 19.02 1.66
N ARG A 160 4.93 19.15 2.98
CA ARG A 160 5.95 20.05 3.54
C ARG A 160 7.36 19.55 3.20
N ASN A 161 8.21 20.47 2.77
CA ASN A 161 9.59 20.15 2.39
C ASN A 161 10.52 19.96 3.59
N ASP A 162 10.14 20.44 4.77
CA ASP A 162 10.90 20.28 6.02
C ASP A 162 10.72 18.89 6.65
N ILE A 163 9.73 18.11 6.21
CA ILE A 163 9.53 16.75 6.69
C ILE A 163 10.51 15.79 6.02
N ASN A 164 11.18 15.02 6.85
CA ASN A 164 11.83 13.80 6.43
C ASN A 164 10.85 12.62 6.51
N LEU A 165 10.42 12.12 5.34
CA LEU A 165 9.48 10.99 5.22
C LEU A 165 10.05 9.71 5.82
N VAL A 166 11.36 9.52 5.70
CA VAL A 166 12.08 8.41 6.34
C VAL A 166 11.84 8.48 7.85
N ASP A 167 12.20 9.58 8.49
CA ASP A 167 12.03 9.77 9.95
C ASP A 167 10.57 9.62 10.39
N ARG A 168 9.59 10.08 9.60
CA ARG A 168 8.16 9.94 9.93
C ARG A 168 7.65 8.50 9.82
N LEU A 169 8.10 7.73 8.83
CA LEU A 169 7.77 6.32 8.69
C LEU A 169 8.46 5.49 9.77
N GLU A 170 9.73 5.79 10.06
CA GLU A 170 10.51 5.13 11.12
C GLU A 170 9.91 5.35 12.51
N THR A 171 9.35 6.54 12.78
CA THR A 171 8.71 6.89 14.06
C THR A 171 7.19 6.74 14.04
N MET A 172 6.64 6.11 12.99
CA MET A 172 5.20 5.93 12.81
C MET A 172 4.57 5.23 14.01
N ASN A 173 3.49 5.82 14.53
CA ASN A 173 2.73 5.21 15.61
C ASN A 173 1.93 4.01 15.07
N ALA A 174 1.78 2.94 15.84
CA ALA A 174 1.02 1.76 15.42
C ALA A 174 -0.43 2.09 15.01
N ASN A 175 -1.01 3.14 15.60
CA ASN A 175 -2.35 3.61 15.26
C ASN A 175 -2.44 4.36 13.91
N GLU A 176 -1.32 4.87 13.40
CA GLU A 176 -1.25 5.58 12.11
C GLU A 176 -1.00 4.62 10.94
N ARG A 177 -0.64 3.34 11.19
CA ARG A 177 -0.23 2.41 10.14
C ARG A 177 -1.29 2.23 9.05
N GLU A 178 -2.55 2.09 9.43
CA GLU A 178 -3.65 1.98 8.46
C GLU A 178 -3.80 3.26 7.63
N ASP A 179 -3.57 4.43 8.23
CA ASP A 179 -3.62 5.71 7.52
C ASP A 179 -2.46 5.85 6.52
N TRP A 180 -1.28 5.35 6.87
CA TRP A 180 -0.12 5.31 5.96
C TRP A 180 -0.30 4.33 4.81
N ILE A 181 -0.85 3.14 5.07
CA ILE A 181 -1.21 2.17 4.02
C ILE A 181 -2.29 2.78 3.10
N GLU A 182 -3.27 3.47 3.67
CA GLU A 182 -4.27 4.17 2.89
C GLU A 182 -3.65 5.30 2.06
N LEU A 183 -2.71 6.05 2.63
CA LEU A 183 -1.98 7.11 1.91
C LEU A 183 -1.20 6.55 0.74
N GLU A 184 -0.49 5.42 0.89
CA GLU A 184 0.18 4.72 -0.21
C GLU A 184 -0.81 4.42 -1.36
N HIS A 185 -1.92 3.75 -1.05
CA HIS A 185 -2.92 3.38 -2.05
C HIS A 185 -3.56 4.57 -2.77
N VAL A 186 -3.83 5.65 -2.03
CA VAL A 186 -4.41 6.86 -2.62
C VAL A 186 -3.36 7.62 -3.44
N THR A 187 -2.09 7.61 -3.03
CA THR A 187 -0.96 8.18 -3.79
C THR A 187 -0.85 7.50 -5.14
N ASP A 188 -0.86 6.16 -5.18
CA ASP A 188 -0.86 5.40 -6.43
C ASP A 188 -2.00 5.82 -7.35
N TYR A 189 -3.20 6.00 -6.81
CA TYR A 189 -4.34 6.45 -7.61
C TYR A 189 -4.11 7.87 -8.15
N VAL A 190 -3.68 8.81 -7.32
CA VAL A 190 -3.45 10.20 -7.74
C VAL A 190 -2.35 10.29 -8.80
N VAL A 191 -1.30 9.47 -8.67
CA VAL A 191 -0.16 9.46 -9.60
C VAL A 191 -0.52 8.78 -10.91
N PHE A 192 -1.12 7.59 -10.88
CA PHE A 192 -1.30 6.79 -12.10
C PHE A 192 -2.65 6.99 -12.80
N ASN A 193 -3.69 7.51 -12.13
CA ASN A 193 -5.03 7.61 -12.74
C ASN A 193 -5.11 8.61 -13.90
N THR A 194 -4.19 9.57 -13.98
CA THR A 194 -4.19 10.62 -15.01
C THR A 194 -3.22 10.37 -16.15
N ILE A 195 -2.39 9.32 -16.08
CA ILE A 195 -1.44 8.97 -17.14
C ILE A 195 -1.89 7.70 -17.88
N SER A 196 -1.65 7.65 -19.19
CA SER A 196 -2.01 6.49 -20.00
C SER A 196 -1.21 5.26 -19.60
N ILE A 197 -1.73 4.04 -19.80
CA ILE A 197 -1.01 2.79 -19.48
C ILE A 197 0.27 2.61 -20.32
N ASN A 198 0.31 3.19 -21.53
CA ASN A 198 1.43 3.08 -22.46
C ASN A 198 2.13 4.44 -22.63
N TYR A 199 2.63 4.97 -21.52
CA TYR A 199 3.33 6.25 -21.49
C TYR A 199 4.80 6.11 -21.86
N SER A 200 5.33 7.11 -22.55
CA SER A 200 6.77 7.29 -22.75
C SER A 200 7.44 7.89 -21.50
N SER A 201 8.75 7.75 -21.37
CA SER A 201 9.50 8.34 -20.25
C SER A 201 9.34 9.86 -20.19
N THR A 202 9.27 10.53 -21.35
CA THR A 202 9.09 11.99 -21.43
C THR A 202 7.69 12.43 -20.98
N GLU A 203 6.65 11.63 -21.25
CA GLU A 203 5.30 11.88 -20.75
C GLU A 203 5.21 11.69 -19.24
N TRP A 204 5.92 10.68 -18.71
CA TRP A 204 6.05 10.47 -17.27
C TRP A 204 6.73 11.64 -16.57
N ASP A 205 7.85 12.10 -17.10
CA ASP A 205 8.60 13.22 -16.52
C ASP A 205 7.73 14.48 -16.45
N LYS A 206 7.02 14.79 -17.54
CA LYS A 206 6.10 15.93 -17.59
C LYS A 206 4.92 15.78 -16.64
N HIS A 207 4.36 14.57 -16.52
CA HIS A 207 3.27 14.27 -15.59
C HIS A 207 3.72 14.44 -14.13
N MET A 208 4.90 13.93 -13.78
CA MET A 208 5.49 14.10 -12.47
C MET A 208 5.82 15.57 -12.17
N GLU A 209 6.27 16.36 -13.15
CA GLU A 209 6.44 17.81 -12.99
C GLU A 209 5.12 18.51 -12.62
N GLN A 210 4.00 18.13 -13.21
CA GLN A 210 2.68 18.68 -12.87
C GLN A 210 2.27 18.32 -11.43
N LEU A 211 2.51 17.08 -11.01
CA LEU A 211 2.25 16.65 -9.64
C LEU A 211 3.15 17.38 -8.64
N VAL A 212 4.43 17.60 -8.97
CA VAL A 212 5.36 18.37 -8.13
C VAL A 212 4.91 19.83 -8.00
N GLN A 213 4.40 20.45 -9.07
CA GLN A 213 3.85 21.80 -8.99
C GLN A 213 2.62 21.88 -8.07
N THR A 214 1.81 20.81 -8.07
CA THR A 214 0.55 20.73 -7.32
C THR A 214 0.79 20.40 -5.84
N TYR A 215 1.58 19.37 -5.55
CA TYR A 215 1.73 18.78 -4.22
C TYR A 215 3.14 18.97 -3.60
N GLY A 216 4.10 19.57 -4.32
CA GLY A 216 5.48 19.73 -3.84
C GLY A 216 6.41 18.58 -4.25
N GLU A 217 7.73 18.74 -4.05
CA GLU A 217 8.72 17.75 -4.50
C GLU A 217 8.58 16.39 -3.80
N LYS A 218 8.15 16.40 -2.54
CA LYS A 218 7.97 15.21 -1.69
C LYS A 218 6.91 14.23 -2.20
N ILE A 219 6.13 14.57 -3.22
CA ILE A 219 5.25 13.61 -3.91
C ILE A 219 6.04 12.47 -4.56
N LYS A 220 7.29 12.72 -4.96
CA LYS A 220 8.18 11.68 -5.52
C LYS A 220 8.54 10.64 -4.47
N ASP A 221 8.82 11.09 -3.25
CA ASP A 221 9.13 10.23 -2.11
C ASP A 221 7.88 9.41 -1.70
N LEU A 222 6.70 10.03 -1.65
CA LEU A 222 5.45 9.29 -1.39
C LEU A 222 5.15 8.26 -2.48
N ASN A 223 5.41 8.57 -3.74
CA ASN A 223 5.22 7.65 -4.86
C ASN A 223 6.20 6.46 -4.86
N SER A 224 7.33 6.56 -4.15
CA SER A 224 8.30 5.47 -4.03
C SER A 224 8.16 4.67 -2.73
N MET A 225 7.17 5.03 -1.91
CA MET A 225 6.84 4.39 -0.65
C MET A 225 6.08 3.09 -0.91
N SER A 226 6.40 2.03 -0.17
CA SER A 226 5.63 0.79 -0.19
C SER A 226 5.57 0.18 1.21
N ILE A 227 4.36 -0.14 1.68
CA ILE A 227 4.14 -0.70 3.01
C ILE A 227 3.59 -2.13 2.83
N TYR A 228 4.48 -3.10 3.02
CA TYR A 228 4.12 -4.51 3.02
C TYR A 228 3.71 -4.97 4.43
N GLU A 229 3.25 -6.21 4.52
CA GLU A 229 2.92 -6.84 5.80
C GLU A 229 4.17 -6.92 6.70
N ASP A 230 5.32 -7.22 6.08
CA ASP A 230 6.59 -7.55 6.73
C ASP A 230 7.70 -6.49 6.60
N GLU A 231 7.60 -5.54 5.68
CA GLU A 231 8.60 -4.47 5.51
C GLU A 231 8.00 -3.14 5.02
N ILE A 232 8.65 -2.04 5.36
CA ILE A 232 8.39 -0.71 4.80
C ILE A 232 9.56 -0.35 3.90
N ARG A 233 9.28 0.09 2.68
CA ARG A 233 10.29 0.52 1.72
C ARG A 233 10.07 1.96 1.29
N LEU A 234 11.18 2.64 1.01
CA LEU A 234 11.20 3.94 0.36
C LEU A 234 12.31 3.95 -0.68
N ASN A 235 12.03 4.40 -1.91
CA ASN A 235 12.99 4.37 -3.02
C ASN A 235 13.59 2.97 -3.28
N GLY A 236 12.85 1.90 -2.97
CA GLY A 236 13.29 0.52 -3.12
C GLY A 236 14.19 0.00 -2.00
N GLU A 237 14.57 0.82 -1.01
CA GLU A 237 15.30 0.40 0.18
C GLU A 237 14.34 0.06 1.32
N ALA A 238 14.57 -1.05 2.01
CA ALA A 238 13.82 -1.40 3.22
C ALA A 238 14.29 -0.52 4.39
N ILE A 239 13.36 0.24 4.98
CA ILE A 239 13.60 1.17 6.10
C ILE A 239 12.99 0.68 7.41
N GLY A 240 12.08 -0.31 7.38
CA GLY A 240 11.45 -0.87 8.58
C GLY A 240 10.92 -2.28 8.37
N THR A 241 10.66 -3.00 9.47
CA THR A 241 10.13 -4.39 9.49
C THR A 241 8.64 -4.44 9.89
N GLU A 242 8.05 -5.64 9.95
CA GLU A 242 6.64 -5.93 10.29
C GLU A 242 6.13 -5.24 11.56
N ASN A 243 7.03 -5.03 12.53
CA ASN A 243 6.77 -4.41 13.83
C ASN A 243 7.24 -2.94 13.89
N ASN A 244 7.49 -2.33 12.74
CA ASN A 244 8.13 -1.03 12.60
C ASN A 244 9.51 -0.96 13.30
N ARG A 245 10.24 -2.08 13.40
CA ARG A 245 11.63 -2.03 13.90
C ARG A 245 12.48 -1.46 12.80
N TYR A 246 13.10 -0.33 13.09
CA TYR A 246 13.96 0.39 12.17
C TYR A 246 15.12 -0.49 11.71
N HIS A 247 15.49 -0.39 10.43
CA HIS A 247 16.66 -1.04 9.89
C HIS A 247 17.38 -0.13 8.89
N LYS A 248 18.70 -0.01 9.02
CA LYS A 248 19.54 0.73 8.08
C LYS A 248 20.68 -0.12 7.58
N ASN A 249 20.84 -0.13 6.25
CA ASN A 249 21.93 -0.79 5.56
C ASN A 249 22.95 0.23 5.04
N PHE A 250 24.19 0.06 5.45
CA PHE A 250 25.33 0.79 4.95
C PHE A 250 26.09 -0.10 3.99
N LYS A 251 26.27 0.36 2.74
CA LYS A 251 27.07 -0.34 1.73
C LYS A 251 28.35 0.42 1.45
N GLN A 252 29.47 -0.29 1.45
CA GLN A 252 30.77 0.26 1.08
C GLN A 252 30.69 0.83 -0.34
N SER A 253 31.26 2.01 -0.52
CA SER A 253 31.46 2.60 -1.85
C SER A 253 32.92 2.41 -2.23
N ALA A 254 33.21 2.28 -3.53
CA ALA A 254 34.59 2.13 -4.01
C ALA A 254 35.40 3.38 -3.63
N GLN A 255 36.30 3.25 -2.64
CA GLN A 255 37.17 4.30 -2.14
C GLN A 255 38.61 3.79 -2.07
N PRO A 256 39.63 4.61 -2.39
CA PRO A 256 41.02 4.24 -2.22
C PRO A 256 41.37 4.09 -0.74
N ILE A 257 42.13 3.06 -0.40
CA ILE A 257 42.54 2.76 0.97
C ILE A 257 44.06 2.77 1.04
N ASP A 258 44.58 3.51 2.00
CA ASP A 258 45.99 3.54 2.30
C ASP A 258 46.40 2.27 3.07
N ILE A 259 47.35 1.54 2.49
CA ILE A 259 47.88 0.29 3.02
C ILE A 259 49.35 0.40 3.46
N GLU A 260 49.95 1.60 3.45
CA GLU A 260 51.40 1.79 3.72
C GLU A 260 51.85 1.21 5.08
N ASN A 261 50.96 1.28 6.08
CA ASN A 261 51.25 0.83 7.45
C ASN A 261 50.84 -0.62 7.75
N TYR A 262 50.47 -1.40 6.74
CA TYR A 262 49.97 -2.77 6.91
C TYR A 262 50.82 -3.76 6.13
N ARG A 263 51.15 -4.89 6.78
CA ARG A 263 51.96 -5.96 6.20
C ARG A 263 51.15 -6.97 5.42
N THR A 264 49.87 -7.11 5.73
CA THR A 264 49.04 -8.18 5.16
C THR A 264 47.64 -7.68 4.85
N LEU A 265 47.15 -8.01 3.66
CA LEU A 265 45.76 -7.86 3.25
C LEU A 265 45.14 -9.25 3.14
N ILE A 266 44.07 -9.48 3.88
CA ILE A 266 43.31 -10.73 3.89
C ILE A 266 41.96 -10.45 3.23
N HIS A 267 41.74 -11.00 2.05
CA HIS A 267 40.45 -10.90 1.38
C HIS A 267 39.45 -11.87 2.01
N THR A 268 38.29 -11.39 2.41
CA THR A 268 37.28 -12.26 3.02
C THR A 268 36.49 -12.98 1.92
N THR A 269 36.47 -14.31 1.93
CA THR A 269 35.68 -15.11 0.97
C THR A 269 34.31 -15.50 1.54
N THR A 270 34.18 -15.45 2.87
CA THR A 270 32.96 -15.76 3.60
C THR A 270 32.09 -14.52 3.72
N HIS A 271 30.89 -14.63 3.16
CA HIS A 271 29.92 -13.54 3.13
C HIS A 271 29.19 -13.36 4.47
N ARG A 272 29.39 -14.21 5.48
CA ARG A 272 28.66 -14.08 6.75
C ARG A 272 29.60 -14.36 7.91
N PHE A 273 29.74 -13.37 8.79
CA PHE A 273 30.20 -13.61 10.14
C PHE A 273 29.10 -14.36 10.90
N TYR A 274 29.46 -15.38 11.67
CA TYR A 274 28.50 -16.07 12.53
C TYR A 274 28.41 -15.34 13.87
N GLN A 275 27.19 -15.24 14.40
CA GLN A 275 27.00 -15.03 15.83
C GLN A 275 27.54 -16.27 16.53
N ALA A 276 28.51 -16.11 17.45
CA ALA A 276 28.86 -17.19 18.37
C ALA A 276 27.57 -17.58 19.12
N GLU A 277 27.16 -18.84 19.07
CA GLU A 277 25.95 -19.30 19.75
C GLU A 277 26.02 -18.89 21.23
N PRO A 278 24.96 -18.26 21.78
CA PRO A 278 24.96 -17.90 23.19
C PRO A 278 25.04 -19.19 24.02
N ASP A 279 26.09 -19.34 24.80
CA ASP A 279 26.08 -20.29 25.90
C ASP A 279 24.95 -19.86 26.84
N ASP A 280 24.01 -20.77 27.15
CA ASP A 280 22.73 -20.53 27.85
C ASP A 280 22.91 -19.93 29.29
N THR A 281 24.16 -19.70 29.70
CA THR A 281 24.54 -19.15 30.99
C THR A 281 25.27 -17.79 30.90
N ALA A 282 25.64 -17.31 29.71
CA ALA A 282 26.41 -16.08 29.53
C ALA A 282 25.62 -15.04 28.72
N LYS A 283 25.25 -13.94 29.40
CA LYS A 283 24.87 -12.67 28.73
C LYS A 283 26.12 -12.07 28.09
N GLU A 284 26.62 -12.65 27.00
CA GLU A 284 27.77 -12.09 26.30
C GLU A 284 27.38 -11.25 25.08
N PRO A 285 28.15 -10.19 24.78
CA PRO A 285 27.89 -9.29 23.66
C PRO A 285 27.84 -10.01 22.32
N HIS A 286 27.18 -9.40 21.34
CA HIS A 286 27.16 -9.90 19.97
C HIS A 286 28.57 -9.80 19.36
N HIS A 287 29.36 -10.86 19.52
CA HIS A 287 30.71 -10.95 18.97
C HIS A 287 30.64 -11.39 17.50
N LEU A 288 31.30 -10.61 16.65
CA LEU A 288 31.50 -10.89 15.23
C LEU A 288 32.88 -11.54 15.07
N CYS A 289 32.93 -12.82 14.73
CA CYS A 289 34.18 -13.60 14.63
C CYS A 289 34.42 -14.13 13.21
N PHE A 290 35.69 -14.09 12.78
CA PHE A 290 36.12 -14.61 11.48
C PHE A 290 36.50 -16.11 11.58
N LEU A 291 35.92 -16.95 10.71
CA LEU A 291 35.98 -18.42 10.79
C LEU A 291 37.37 -19.03 10.60
N GLU A 292 38.31 -18.32 9.98
CA GLU A 292 39.58 -18.92 9.55
C GLU A 292 40.69 -18.90 10.62
N GLU A 293 40.64 -18.01 11.62
CA GLU A 293 41.66 -17.94 12.68
C GLU A 293 40.99 -17.79 14.06
N GLN A 294 40.86 -18.91 14.78
CA GLN A 294 40.30 -19.11 16.13
C GLN A 294 40.51 -17.89 17.07
N ASP A 295 39.52 -17.01 17.14
CA ASP A 295 39.41 -15.84 18.04
C ASP A 295 40.25 -14.59 17.72
N LYS A 296 41.13 -14.61 16.71
CA LYS A 296 42.05 -13.49 16.44
C LYS A 296 41.37 -12.20 15.97
N TYR A 297 40.26 -12.33 15.26
CA TYR A 297 39.50 -11.21 14.68
C TYR A 297 38.07 -11.13 15.24
N CYS A 298 37.89 -11.46 16.50
CA CYS A 298 36.60 -11.30 17.19
C CYS A 298 36.45 -9.89 17.75
N ILE A 299 35.31 -9.26 17.47
CA ILE A 299 34.99 -7.91 17.94
C ILE A 299 33.55 -7.83 18.43
N ASP A 300 33.28 -7.01 19.45
CA ASP A 300 31.90 -6.67 19.83
C ASP A 300 31.37 -5.59 18.89
N ILE A 301 30.58 -6.01 17.89
CA ILE A 301 30.07 -5.10 16.87
C ILE A 301 29.05 -4.11 17.44
N ASN A 302 28.31 -4.49 18.48
CA ASN A 302 27.37 -3.58 19.13
C ASN A 302 28.11 -2.51 19.94
N ALA A 303 29.20 -2.88 20.60
CA ALA A 303 30.08 -1.91 21.24
C ALA A 303 30.70 -0.95 20.21
N HIS A 304 31.15 -1.45 19.06
CA HIS A 304 31.65 -0.60 17.96
C HIS A 304 30.58 0.38 17.47
N ILE A 305 29.37 -0.10 17.16
CA ILE A 305 28.24 0.77 16.75
C ILE A 305 28.01 1.85 17.81
N LYS A 306 27.90 1.46 19.09
CA LYS A 306 27.66 2.41 20.18
C LYS A 306 28.79 3.43 20.33
N GLN A 307 30.04 3.00 20.19
CA GLN A 307 31.20 3.87 20.27
C GLN A 307 31.23 4.88 19.11
N ARG A 308 30.87 4.47 17.88
CA ARG A 308 30.82 5.39 16.73
C ARG A 308 29.73 6.45 16.87
N PHE A 309 28.55 6.06 17.34
CA PHE A 309 27.49 7.02 17.67
C PHE A 309 27.98 8.04 18.70
N GLN A 310 28.63 7.58 19.78
CA GLN A 310 29.17 8.47 20.82
C GLN A 310 30.26 9.41 20.30
N GLN A 311 31.18 8.93 19.45
CA GLN A 311 32.26 9.74 18.86
C GLN A 311 31.72 10.91 18.04
N HIS A 312 30.61 10.69 17.32
CA HIS A 312 29.94 11.72 16.52
C HIS A 312 28.91 12.53 17.30
N HIS A 313 28.82 12.35 18.63
CA HIS A 313 27.83 13.02 19.50
C HIS A 313 26.37 12.74 19.09
N VAL A 314 26.11 11.56 18.54
CA VAL A 314 24.79 11.09 18.11
C VAL A 314 24.20 10.19 19.19
N ASP A 315 22.93 10.41 19.55
CA ASP A 315 22.25 9.60 20.57
C ASP A 315 21.86 8.21 20.01
N ASN A 316 22.56 7.17 20.45
CA ASN A 316 22.26 5.78 20.13
C ASN A 316 20.85 5.34 20.61
N MET A 317 20.32 5.96 21.66
CA MET A 317 19.04 5.57 22.28
C MET A 317 17.82 6.23 21.63
N GLN A 318 18.01 6.98 20.55
CA GLN A 318 16.95 7.59 19.76
C GLN A 318 17.14 7.27 18.29
N ILE A 319 16.04 7.12 17.56
CA ILE A 319 16.06 6.99 16.10
C ILE A 319 16.69 8.25 15.51
N GLN A 320 17.61 8.06 14.57
CA GLN A 320 18.39 9.11 13.93
C GLN A 320 18.00 9.23 12.46
N SER A 321 18.02 10.45 11.92
CA SER A 321 17.73 10.67 10.52
C SER A 321 18.77 10.04 9.60
N ASP A 322 18.37 9.71 8.37
CA ASP A 322 19.28 9.14 7.36
C ASP A 322 20.51 10.03 7.12
N SER A 323 20.33 11.35 7.12
CA SER A 323 21.44 12.31 6.99
C SER A 323 22.46 12.19 8.12
N VAL A 324 22.01 11.97 9.35
CA VAL A 324 22.88 11.77 10.52
C VAL A 324 23.58 10.42 10.44
N LEU A 325 22.83 9.36 10.10
CA LEU A 325 23.39 8.02 9.95
C LEU A 325 24.41 7.94 8.81
N GLN A 326 24.20 8.67 7.72
CA GLN A 326 25.17 8.71 6.62
C GLN A 326 26.50 9.35 6.99
N MET A 327 26.51 10.29 7.95
CA MET A 327 27.78 10.81 8.49
C MET A 327 28.58 9.73 9.22
N LEU A 328 27.91 8.73 9.81
CA LEU A 328 28.52 7.62 10.53
C LEU A 328 29.01 6.50 9.60
N LYS A 329 28.57 6.47 8.34
CA LYS A 329 28.75 5.35 7.41
C LYS A 329 30.19 4.83 7.35
N GLU A 330 31.14 5.72 7.07
CA GLU A 330 32.55 5.34 6.87
C GLU A 330 33.17 4.76 8.15
N ASP A 331 32.85 5.33 9.31
CA ASP A 331 33.36 4.87 10.61
C ASP A 331 32.66 3.60 11.09
N LEU A 332 31.41 3.38 10.70
CA LEU A 332 30.67 2.16 11.00
C LEU A 332 31.17 0.97 10.17
N LEU A 333 31.50 1.18 8.90
CA LEU A 333 32.04 0.15 8.00
C LEU A 333 33.51 -0.19 8.26
N LYS A 334 34.23 0.65 9.02
CA LYS A 334 35.64 0.44 9.38
C LYS A 334 35.83 0.13 10.87
N ILE A 335 36.18 -1.11 11.18
CA ILE A 335 36.35 -1.57 12.56
C ILE A 335 37.82 -1.69 12.92
N GLN A 336 38.22 -0.96 13.96
CA GLN A 336 39.60 -0.90 14.43
C GLN A 336 39.81 -1.92 15.55
N GLY A 337 40.67 -2.92 15.32
CA GLY A 337 41.21 -3.80 16.36
C GLY A 337 42.59 -3.32 16.83
N ASP A 338 43.22 -4.11 17.71
CA ASP A 338 44.53 -3.80 18.28
C ASP A 338 45.63 -3.74 17.20
N ASP A 339 45.78 -4.83 16.44
CA ASP A 339 46.80 -5.01 15.40
C ASP A 339 46.23 -5.17 13.97
N PHE A 340 44.92 -4.94 13.81
CA PHE A 340 44.24 -5.10 12.53
C PHE A 340 43.10 -4.08 12.34
N VAL A 341 42.63 -3.95 11.09
CA VAL A 341 41.44 -3.20 10.71
C VAL A 341 40.58 -4.06 9.80
N ILE A 342 39.29 -4.18 10.14
CA ILE A 342 38.30 -4.87 9.32
C ILE A 342 37.53 -3.82 8.52
N TYR A 343 37.44 -4.03 7.21
CA TYR A 343 36.56 -3.29 6.33
C TYR A 343 35.35 -4.16 5.99
N LEU A 344 34.15 -3.62 6.22
CA LEU A 344 32.89 -4.27 5.89
C LEU A 344 32.43 -3.83 4.50
N SER A 345 31.96 -4.77 3.69
CA SER A 345 31.30 -4.46 2.42
C SER A 345 29.87 -3.98 2.65
N GLU A 346 29.21 -4.49 3.67
CA GLU A 346 27.87 -4.05 4.08
C GLU A 346 27.66 -4.24 5.58
N LEU A 347 26.93 -3.31 6.22
CA LEU A 347 26.52 -3.36 7.61
C LEU A 347 25.05 -3.01 7.73
N GLY A 348 24.26 -3.94 8.25
CA GLY A 348 22.88 -3.71 8.63
C GLY A 348 22.76 -3.49 10.13
N ILE A 349 22.15 -2.38 10.55
CA ILE A 349 21.80 -2.09 11.95
C ILE A 349 20.29 -1.97 12.12
N SER A 350 19.80 -2.21 13.33
CA SER A 350 18.39 -2.05 13.69
C SER A 350 18.23 -1.31 15.01
N PHE A 351 17.14 -0.57 15.18
CA PHE A 351 16.86 0.14 16.44
C PHE A 351 15.90 -0.66 17.33
N ASP A 352 16.23 -0.71 18.61
CA ASP A 352 15.35 -1.20 19.67
C ASP A 352 15.24 -0.14 20.78
N PRO A 353 14.03 0.24 21.23
CA PRO A 353 13.88 1.27 22.27
C PRO A 353 14.59 0.96 23.61
N LYS A 354 14.87 -0.31 23.90
CA LYS A 354 15.53 -0.74 25.15
C LYS A 354 17.05 -0.76 25.04
N THR A 355 17.58 -1.11 23.87
CA THR A 355 19.03 -1.31 23.67
C THR A 355 19.66 -0.30 22.72
N GLY A 356 18.86 0.53 22.07
CA GLY A 356 19.26 1.47 21.03
C GLY A 356 19.63 0.77 19.72
N TYR A 357 20.57 1.33 18.97
CA TYR A 357 21.05 0.75 17.72
C TYR A 357 21.92 -0.48 17.95
N THR A 358 21.52 -1.60 17.35
CA THR A 358 22.22 -2.88 17.40
C THR A 358 22.46 -3.43 16.00
N TYR A 359 23.46 -4.28 15.88
CA TYR A 359 23.74 -5.08 14.70
C TYR A 359 22.56 -5.97 14.29
N ASN A 360 22.34 -6.08 12.99
CA ASN A 360 21.45 -7.05 12.36
C ASN A 360 22.26 -8.05 11.52
N PHE A 361 23.07 -7.54 10.58
CA PHE A 361 23.97 -8.36 9.77
C PHE A 361 25.22 -7.56 9.35
N ALA A 362 26.30 -8.24 8.98
CA ALA A 362 27.46 -7.61 8.34
C ALA A 362 28.12 -8.58 7.37
N PHE A 363 28.68 -7.99 6.32
CA PHE A 363 29.45 -8.65 5.29
C PHE A 363 30.86 -8.08 5.33
N GLY A 364 31.87 -8.95 5.40
CA GLY A 364 33.26 -8.54 5.32
C GLY A 364 33.65 -8.17 3.89
N ASP A 365 34.67 -7.34 3.74
CA ASP A 365 35.36 -7.12 2.47
C ASP A 365 36.79 -7.66 2.58
N PHE A 366 37.64 -7.00 3.38
CA PHE A 366 39.01 -7.41 3.65
C PHE A 366 39.48 -6.94 5.04
N ILE A 367 40.57 -7.53 5.51
CA ILE A 367 41.24 -7.19 6.76
C ILE A 367 42.66 -6.70 6.43
N LEU A 368 43.07 -5.61 7.05
CA LEU A 368 44.46 -5.14 7.02
C LEU A 368 45.12 -5.43 8.37
N GLN A 369 46.28 -6.07 8.35
CA GLN A 369 47.05 -6.42 9.55
C GLN A 369 48.41 -5.70 9.56
N LYS A 370 48.80 -5.15 10.72
CA LYS A 370 50.07 -4.41 10.90
C LYS A 370 51.32 -5.30 10.85
#